data_AF-A0A166Z1Q1-F1
#
_entry.id   AF-A0A166Z1Q1-F1
#
_cell.length_a   1.000
_cell.length_b   1.000
_cell.length_c   1.000
_cell.angle_alpha   90.00
_cell.angle_beta   90.00
_cell.angle_gamma   90.00
#
_symmetry.space_group_name_H-M   'P 1'
#
loop_
_entity.id
_entity.type
_entity.pdbx_description
1 polymer ?
#
loop_
_entity_poly.entity_id
_entity_poly.type
_entity_poly.pdbx_seq_one_letter_code
_entity_poly.pdbx_strand_id
1 'polypeptide(L)'
;MSIPQLDDDLVAHLKMSYASYRYTSDIEAKGAFFSPSCYQICRPNPSFAARNRDTIVRYLHKYAPKNSATVTETPKKATKREFYTIRPLRDAEYEFGTDEQVAPAGFDSAGEVRSKAIREGWVGMRVDLWDDELESKSDQEKTLLVKVQYWWRKENNTWTQIFHDIMYMGPRDGTEGINGEILE
;
A
#
# COMPACT_ATOMS: atom_id res chain seq x y z
N MET A 1 16.79 -17.94 -10.03
CA MET A 1 16.63 -16.65 -10.71
C MET A 1 16.69 -15.58 -9.64
N SER A 2 17.67 -14.67 -9.73
CA SER A 2 17.89 -13.63 -8.71
C SER A 2 16.98 -12.44 -9.00
N ILE A 3 16.36 -11.88 -7.96
CA ILE A 3 15.52 -10.68 -8.05
C ILE A 3 16.43 -9.48 -8.38
N PRO A 4 15.97 -8.48 -9.15
CA PRO A 4 16.77 -7.29 -9.40
C PRO A 4 17.16 -6.64 -8.07
N GLN A 5 18.47 -6.56 -7.79
CA GLN A 5 18.95 -5.73 -6.69
C GLN A 5 18.65 -4.27 -7.02
N LEU A 6 17.90 -3.60 -6.16
CA LEU A 6 17.64 -2.18 -6.30
C LEU A 6 18.89 -1.42 -5.87
N ASP A 7 19.38 -0.54 -6.74
CA ASP A 7 20.40 0.42 -6.34
C ASP A 7 19.82 1.46 -5.36
N ASP A 8 20.69 2.07 -4.56
CA ASP A 8 20.27 3.00 -3.50
C ASP A 8 19.56 4.25 -4.05
N ASP A 9 19.93 4.71 -5.25
CA ASP A 9 19.32 5.85 -5.92
C ASP A 9 17.86 5.55 -6.30
N LEU A 10 17.61 4.36 -6.84
CA LEU A 10 16.28 3.87 -7.15
C LEU A 10 15.45 3.72 -5.86
N VAL A 11 16.02 3.15 -4.80
CA VAL A 11 15.33 3.03 -3.52
C VAL A 11 14.93 4.40 -2.98
N ALA A 12 15.83 5.38 -2.98
CA ALA A 12 15.54 6.74 -2.55
C ALA A 12 14.44 7.39 -3.42
N HIS A 13 14.50 7.20 -4.74
CA HIS A 13 13.48 7.68 -5.66
C HIS A 13 12.09 7.09 -5.36
N LEU A 14 12.00 5.77 -5.14
CA LEU A 14 10.73 5.10 -4.85
C LEU A 14 10.15 5.52 -3.49
N LYS A 15 11.00 5.72 -2.46
CA LYS A 15 10.58 6.29 -1.17
C LYS A 15 9.97 7.69 -1.35
N MET A 16 10.64 8.56 -2.11
CA MET A 16 10.14 9.91 -2.40
C MET A 16 8.84 9.90 -3.21
N SER A 17 8.73 8.99 -4.18
CA SER A 17 7.52 8.81 -4.98
C SER A 17 6.34 8.34 -4.10
N TYR A 18 6.57 7.37 -3.22
CA TYR A 18 5.57 6.91 -2.26
C TYR A 18 5.14 8.01 -1.28
N ALA A 19 6.08 8.77 -0.73
CA ALA A 19 5.78 9.90 0.15
C ALA A 19 4.90 10.94 -0.56
N SER A 20 5.26 11.31 -1.80
CA SER A 20 4.45 12.21 -2.63
C SER A 20 3.02 11.69 -2.83
N TYR A 21 2.88 10.39 -3.15
CA TYR A 21 1.57 9.73 -3.24
C TYR A 21 0.79 9.81 -1.92
N ARG A 22 1.44 9.48 -0.79
CA ARG A 22 0.82 9.41 0.55
C ARG A 22 0.25 10.76 0.97
N TYR A 23 1.02 11.84 0.82
CA TYR A 23 0.62 13.19 1.23
C TYR A 23 -0.20 13.95 0.19
N THR A 24 -0.35 13.44 -1.03
CA THR A 24 -1.30 13.99 -2.00
C THR A 24 -2.72 13.91 -1.41
N SER A 25 -3.34 15.06 -1.17
CA SER A 25 -4.68 15.14 -0.54
C SER A 25 -5.82 14.93 -1.53
N ASP A 26 -5.63 15.32 -2.80
CA ASP A 26 -6.60 15.09 -3.86
C ASP A 26 -6.56 13.63 -4.32
N ILE A 27 -7.67 12.92 -4.14
CA ILE A 27 -7.79 11.49 -4.48
C ILE A 27 -7.67 11.26 -5.99
N GLU A 28 -8.13 12.18 -6.82
CA GLU A 28 -7.97 12.07 -8.28
C GLU A 28 -6.49 12.23 -8.66
N ALA A 29 -5.79 13.19 -8.03
CA ALA A 29 -4.36 13.37 -8.23
C ALA A 29 -3.53 12.15 -7.78
N LYS A 30 -3.97 11.38 -6.77
CA LYS A 30 -3.34 10.11 -6.40
C LYS A 30 -3.31 9.12 -7.57
N GLY A 31 -4.30 9.16 -8.47
CA GLY A 31 -4.32 8.33 -9.67
C GLY A 31 -3.14 8.53 -10.61
N ALA A 32 -2.45 9.68 -10.56
CA ALA A 32 -1.27 9.95 -11.38
C ALA A 32 -0.05 9.08 -11.01
N PHE A 33 -0.03 8.50 -9.80
CA PHE A 33 1.03 7.60 -9.34
C PHE A 33 0.82 6.16 -9.80
N PHE A 34 -0.37 5.84 -10.32
CA PHE A 34 -0.78 4.50 -10.72
C PHE A 34 -0.77 4.37 -12.24
N SER A 35 -0.22 3.26 -12.73
CA SER A 35 -0.34 2.89 -14.13
C SER A 35 -1.84 2.72 -14.45
N PRO A 36 -2.31 3.03 -15.68
CA PRO A 36 -3.71 2.81 -16.05
C PRO A 36 -4.17 1.37 -15.78
N SER A 37 -3.27 0.40 -15.95
CA SER A 37 -3.47 -1.02 -15.66
C SER A 37 -2.98 -1.44 -14.27
N CYS A 38 -2.94 -0.54 -13.28
CA CYS A 38 -2.53 -0.89 -11.93
C CYS A 38 -3.53 -1.85 -11.30
N TYR A 39 -3.03 -2.96 -10.76
CA TYR A 39 -3.84 -3.97 -10.08
C TYR A 39 -3.80 -3.76 -8.57
N GLN A 40 -4.81 -4.30 -7.88
CA GLN A 40 -4.80 -4.41 -6.42
C GLN A 40 -5.35 -5.75 -6.00
N ILE A 41 -4.70 -6.39 -5.04
CA ILE A 41 -5.27 -7.51 -4.28
C ILE A 41 -5.33 -7.12 -2.81
N CYS A 42 -6.30 -7.69 -2.12
CA CYS A 42 -6.41 -7.59 -0.67
C CYS A 42 -6.64 -9.00 -0.13
N ARG A 43 -5.55 -9.61 0.36
CA ARG A 43 -5.54 -10.98 0.86
C ARG A 43 -6.57 -11.23 1.96
N PRO A 44 -6.75 -10.35 2.97
CA PRO A 44 -7.78 -10.55 3.99
C PRO A 44 -9.20 -10.19 3.53
N ASN A 45 -9.35 -9.40 2.45
CA ASN A 45 -10.65 -9.01 1.94
C ASN A 45 -10.68 -8.96 0.39
N PRO A 46 -10.92 -10.10 -0.27
CA PRO A 46 -10.94 -10.23 -1.73
C PRO A 46 -11.84 -9.24 -2.48
N SER A 47 -12.88 -8.68 -1.83
CA SER A 47 -13.79 -7.72 -2.46
C SER A 47 -13.16 -6.35 -2.78
N PHE A 48 -11.97 -6.09 -2.24
CA PHE A 48 -11.17 -4.88 -2.50
C PHE A 48 -10.15 -5.05 -3.64
N ALA A 49 -10.26 -6.14 -4.42
CA ALA A 49 -9.41 -6.33 -5.58
C ALA A 49 -9.77 -5.38 -6.73
N ALA A 50 -8.76 -4.92 -7.47
CA ALA A 50 -8.92 -4.03 -8.60
C ALA A 50 -8.11 -4.52 -9.80
N ARG A 51 -8.66 -4.29 -11.00
CA ARG A 51 -8.03 -4.64 -12.29
C ARG A 51 -7.46 -3.42 -13.03
N ASN A 52 -7.67 -2.23 -12.48
CA ASN A 52 -7.24 -0.97 -13.07
C ASN A 52 -7.20 0.14 -12.01
N ARG A 53 -6.48 1.20 -12.35
CA ARG A 53 -6.36 2.43 -11.56
C ARG A 53 -7.71 2.98 -11.12
N ASP A 54 -8.66 3.11 -12.04
CA ASP A 54 -9.91 3.82 -11.76
C ASP A 54 -10.72 3.11 -10.66
N THR A 55 -10.62 1.77 -10.59
CA THR A 55 -11.22 1.00 -9.50
C THR A 55 -10.52 1.26 -8.16
N ILE A 56 -9.20 1.35 -8.15
CA ILE A 56 -8.42 1.70 -6.94
C ILE A 56 -8.80 3.09 -6.45
N VAL A 57 -8.84 4.09 -7.35
CA VAL A 57 -9.24 5.48 -7.02
C VAL A 57 -10.67 5.52 -6.48
N ARG A 58 -11.61 4.76 -7.04
CA ARG A 58 -12.97 4.62 -6.48
C ARG A 58 -12.97 4.05 -5.06
N TYR A 59 -12.13 3.07 -4.75
CA TYR A 59 -11.99 2.58 -3.38
C TYR A 59 -11.45 3.67 -2.46
N LEU A 60 -10.43 4.41 -2.88
CA LEU A 60 -9.90 5.53 -2.09
C LEU A 60 -11.00 6.56 -1.77
N HIS A 61 -11.84 6.94 -2.74
CA HIS A 61 -12.99 7.82 -2.49
C HIS A 61 -13.99 7.22 -1.49
N LYS A 62 -14.31 5.94 -1.63
CA LYS A 62 -15.31 5.26 -0.79
C LYS A 62 -14.88 5.20 0.68
N TYR A 63 -13.58 5.01 0.93
CA TYR A 63 -13.02 4.81 2.27
C TYR A 63 -12.25 6.01 2.80
N ALA A 64 -12.14 7.09 2.03
CA ALA A 64 -11.61 8.35 2.54
C ALA A 64 -12.46 8.82 3.73
N PRO A 65 -11.84 9.44 4.75
CA PRO A 65 -12.56 10.08 5.83
C PRO A 65 -13.55 11.08 5.23
N LYS A 66 -14.85 10.78 5.33
CA LYS A 66 -15.87 11.77 4.98
C LYS A 66 -15.76 12.86 6.01
N ASN A 67 -15.20 14.02 5.63
CA ASN A 67 -15.35 15.23 6.42
C ASN A 67 -16.85 15.53 6.48
N SER A 68 -17.53 15.02 7.52
CA SER A 68 -18.90 15.37 7.82
C SER A 68 -18.88 16.83 8.26
N ALA A 69 -19.08 17.71 7.29
CA ALA A 69 -19.48 19.08 7.53
C ALA A 69 -20.91 19.07 8.11
N THR A 70 -21.03 18.67 9.38
CA THR A 70 -22.17 19.01 10.21
C THR A 70 -21.60 19.77 11.40
N VAL A 71 -21.66 21.09 11.28
CA VAL A 71 -21.34 22.04 12.34
C VAL A 71 -22.32 21.82 13.47
N THR A 72 -21.92 21.14 14.54
CA THR A 72 -22.20 21.57 15.93
C THR A 72 -21.44 20.67 16.91
N GLU A 73 -20.80 21.33 17.87
CA GLU A 73 -20.23 20.80 19.12
C GLU A 73 -18.80 20.21 19.07
N THR A 74 -17.85 21.09 19.38
CA THR A 74 -16.56 20.88 20.07
C THR A 74 -15.68 19.72 19.58
N PRO A 75 -14.62 19.98 18.78
CA PRO A 75 -13.65 18.95 18.48
C PRO A 75 -12.65 18.85 19.64
N LYS A 76 -12.84 17.90 20.55
CA LYS A 76 -11.67 17.22 21.12
C LYS A 76 -11.05 16.39 19.99
N LYS A 77 -10.28 17.05 19.12
CA LYS A 77 -9.43 16.38 18.13
C LYS A 77 -8.37 15.62 18.94
N ALA A 78 -8.62 14.34 19.21
CA ALA A 78 -7.52 13.42 19.38
C ALA A 78 -6.67 13.53 18.10
N THR A 79 -5.46 14.05 18.21
CA THR A 79 -4.52 14.12 17.09
C THR A 79 -4.05 12.71 16.79
N LYS A 80 -4.80 12.00 15.95
CA LYS A 80 -4.42 10.69 15.44
C LYS A 80 -3.15 10.88 14.61
N ARG A 81 -2.02 10.33 15.08
CA ARG A 81 -0.77 10.34 14.31
C ARG A 81 -0.75 9.08 13.45
N GLU A 82 -0.52 9.26 12.17
CA GLU A 82 -0.40 8.17 11.21
C GLU A 82 1.09 7.96 10.96
N PHE A 83 1.54 6.71 11.01
CA PHE A 83 2.94 6.32 10.84
C PHE A 83 3.08 5.32 9.70
N TYR A 84 4.26 5.27 9.10
CA TYR A 84 4.59 4.22 8.15
C TYR A 84 6.09 3.91 8.11
N THR A 85 6.40 2.74 7.56
CA THR A 85 7.75 2.43 7.07
C THR A 85 7.70 2.13 5.58
N ILE A 86 8.83 2.31 4.89
CA ILE A 86 9.00 1.87 3.52
C ILE A 86 10.42 1.36 3.27
N ARG A 87 10.53 0.17 2.67
CA ARG A 87 11.83 -0.45 2.34
C ARG A 87 11.71 -1.38 1.13
N PRO A 88 12.83 -1.73 0.46
CA PRO A 88 12.85 -2.81 -0.52
C PRO A 88 12.32 -4.13 0.03
N LEU A 89 11.72 -4.94 -0.84
CA LEU A 89 11.42 -6.34 -0.54
C LEU A 89 12.71 -7.14 -0.38
N ARG A 90 12.69 -8.10 0.54
CA ARG A 90 13.70 -9.16 0.66
C ARG A 90 13.39 -10.28 -0.32
N ASP A 91 14.37 -11.13 -0.60
CA ASP A 91 14.21 -12.22 -1.56
C ASP A 91 13.03 -13.15 -1.26
N ALA A 92 12.81 -13.46 0.02
CA ALA A 92 11.71 -14.30 0.48
C ALA A 92 10.33 -13.60 0.42
N GLU A 93 10.30 -12.28 0.30
CA GLU A 93 9.07 -11.48 0.23
C GLU A 93 8.59 -11.28 -1.21
N TYR A 94 9.37 -11.69 -2.22
CA TYR A 94 8.97 -11.64 -3.62
C TYR A 94 7.98 -12.78 -3.94
N GLU A 95 6.77 -12.65 -3.40
CA GLU A 95 5.66 -13.59 -3.53
C GLU A 95 4.33 -12.83 -3.60
N PHE A 96 3.31 -13.46 -4.20
CA PHE A 96 2.03 -12.81 -4.51
C PHE A 96 0.83 -13.54 -3.87
N GLY A 97 1.08 -14.31 -2.81
CA GLY A 97 0.06 -15.07 -2.10
C GLY A 97 -0.35 -16.36 -2.80
N THR A 98 -1.63 -16.70 -2.68
CA THR A 98 -2.24 -17.90 -3.29
C THR A 98 -3.07 -17.55 -4.53
N ASP A 99 -3.44 -18.57 -5.31
CA ASP A 99 -4.27 -18.41 -6.52
C ASP A 99 -5.62 -17.77 -6.19
N GLU A 100 -6.23 -18.14 -5.06
CA GLU A 100 -7.50 -17.58 -4.59
C GLU A 100 -7.38 -16.09 -4.22
N GLN A 101 -6.19 -15.63 -3.80
CA GLN A 101 -5.96 -14.25 -3.43
C GLN A 101 -5.78 -13.34 -4.65
N VAL A 102 -5.28 -13.87 -5.77
CA VAL A 102 -5.05 -13.11 -7.01
C VAL A 102 -6.20 -13.21 -8.00
N ALA A 103 -7.00 -14.27 -7.96
CA ALA A 103 -8.15 -14.48 -8.84
C ALA A 103 -9.16 -13.31 -8.88
N PRO A 104 -9.50 -12.64 -7.77
CA PRO A 104 -10.37 -11.47 -7.77
C PRO A 104 -9.82 -10.31 -8.64
N ALA A 105 -8.50 -10.13 -8.69
CA ALA A 105 -7.84 -9.15 -9.55
C ALA A 105 -7.73 -9.60 -11.02
N GLY A 106 -8.24 -10.80 -11.34
CA GLY A 106 -8.34 -11.31 -12.70
C GLY A 106 -7.12 -12.09 -13.20
N PHE A 107 -6.28 -12.58 -12.29
CA PHE A 107 -5.18 -13.49 -12.62
C PHE A 107 -5.61 -14.95 -12.45
N ASP A 108 -5.05 -15.85 -13.24
CA ASP A 108 -5.33 -17.28 -13.17
C ASP A 108 -4.58 -17.94 -12.00
N SER A 109 -3.39 -17.43 -11.65
CA SER A 109 -2.59 -17.96 -10.54
C SER A 109 -1.56 -16.96 -10.00
N ALA A 110 -1.10 -17.15 -8.77
CA ALA A 110 0.00 -16.37 -8.20
C ALA A 110 1.30 -16.58 -8.99
N GLY A 111 1.47 -17.77 -9.59
CA GLY A 111 2.57 -18.07 -10.51
C GLY A 111 2.55 -17.22 -11.79
N GLU A 112 1.36 -16.91 -12.31
CA GLU A 112 1.18 -15.99 -13.43
C GLU A 112 1.63 -14.58 -13.05
N VAL A 113 1.20 -14.06 -11.91
CA VAL A 113 1.59 -12.72 -11.41
C VAL A 113 3.10 -12.64 -11.25
N ARG A 114 3.72 -13.66 -10.64
CA ARG A 114 5.18 -13.74 -10.49
C ARG A 114 5.89 -13.73 -11.84
N SER A 115 5.41 -14.52 -12.80
CA SER A 115 5.99 -14.59 -14.14
C SER A 115 5.87 -13.25 -14.87
N LYS A 116 4.73 -12.56 -14.71
CA LYS A 116 4.50 -11.21 -15.22
C LYS A 116 5.47 -10.21 -14.57
N ALA A 117 5.63 -10.24 -13.26
CA ALA A 117 6.53 -9.37 -12.52
C ALA A 117 7.99 -9.51 -12.97
N ILE A 118 8.46 -10.74 -13.18
CA ILE A 118 9.81 -11.00 -13.70
C ILE A 118 9.96 -10.49 -15.13
N ARG A 119 9.01 -10.84 -16.02
CA ARG A 119 9.05 -10.45 -17.43
C ARG A 119 9.04 -8.93 -17.63
N GLU A 120 8.32 -8.22 -16.78
CA GLU A 120 8.15 -6.77 -16.86
C GLU A 120 9.12 -5.99 -15.95
N GLY A 121 10.02 -6.67 -15.25
CA GLY A 121 11.04 -6.05 -14.40
C GLY A 121 10.45 -5.26 -13.23
N TRP A 122 9.45 -5.82 -12.55
CA TRP A 122 8.83 -5.16 -11.40
C TRP A 122 9.79 -5.09 -10.22
N VAL A 123 9.71 -3.97 -9.49
CA VAL A 123 10.47 -3.72 -8.28
C VAL A 123 9.51 -3.50 -7.12
N GLY A 124 9.74 -4.19 -6.00
CA GLY A 124 8.81 -4.19 -4.88
C GLY A 124 9.33 -3.43 -3.66
N MET A 125 8.43 -2.73 -2.98
CA MET A 125 8.67 -2.13 -1.67
C MET A 125 7.66 -2.65 -0.65
N ARG A 126 8.14 -2.99 0.54
CA ARG A 126 7.31 -3.27 1.71
C ARG A 126 6.95 -1.96 2.39
N VAL A 127 5.67 -1.79 2.66
CA VAL A 127 5.12 -0.69 3.45
C VAL A 127 4.27 -1.26 4.58
N ASP A 128 4.55 -0.82 5.80
CA ASP A 128 3.70 -1.07 6.96
C ASP A 128 3.15 0.30 7.41
N LEU A 129 1.83 0.40 7.60
CA LEU A 129 1.08 1.61 7.97
C LEU A 129 0.35 1.36 9.28
N TRP A 130 0.42 2.28 10.23
CA TRP A 130 -0.36 2.19 11.46
C TRP A 130 -0.66 3.55 12.05
N ASP A 131 -1.67 3.61 12.89
CA ASP A 131 -2.00 4.83 13.62
C ASP A 131 -1.66 4.68 15.11
N ASP A 132 -1.44 5.80 15.78
CA ASP A 132 -1.30 5.86 17.24
C ASP A 132 -2.39 6.78 17.81
N GLU A 133 -3.17 6.24 18.75
CA GLU A 133 -4.12 7.02 19.53
C GLU A 133 -3.45 7.41 20.86
N LEU A 134 -3.16 8.71 20.99
CA LEU A 134 -2.43 9.23 22.15
C LEU A 134 -3.25 9.24 23.45
N GLU A 135 -4.57 9.04 23.43
CA GLU A 135 -5.41 9.18 24.63
C GLU A 135 -6.64 8.25 24.68
N SER A 136 -6.43 6.96 24.95
CA SER A 136 -7.47 6.14 25.60
C SER A 136 -6.84 5.11 26.56
N LYS A 137 -6.93 5.40 27.86
CA LYS A 137 -6.45 4.54 28.97
C LYS A 137 -7.41 3.39 29.27
N SER A 138 -7.90 2.71 28.25
CA SER A 138 -8.64 1.46 28.42
C SER A 138 -8.20 0.48 27.34
N ASP A 139 -7.77 -0.69 27.80
CA ASP A 139 -7.31 -1.83 27.01
C ASP A 139 -8.05 -2.01 25.67
N GLN A 140 -7.26 -2.20 24.60
CA GLN A 140 -7.59 -3.02 23.42
C GLN A 140 -8.43 -2.46 22.26
N GLU A 141 -8.56 -1.15 22.03
CA GLU A 141 -8.74 -0.69 20.65
C GLU A 141 -7.38 -0.70 19.95
N LYS A 142 -6.91 -1.90 19.60
CA LYS A 142 -5.67 -2.09 18.86
C LYS A 142 -5.80 -1.31 17.56
N THR A 143 -5.02 -0.25 17.44
CA THR A 143 -5.02 0.61 16.25
C THR A 143 -4.74 -0.21 14.98
N LEU A 144 -5.26 0.26 13.86
CA LEU A 144 -5.17 -0.44 12.58
C LEU A 144 -3.72 -0.53 12.12
N LEU A 145 -3.29 -1.72 11.71
CA LEU A 145 -2.06 -2.00 11.01
C LEU A 145 -2.41 -2.55 9.61
N VAL A 146 -1.82 -1.94 8.59
CA VAL A 146 -1.94 -2.39 7.20
C VAL A 146 -0.54 -2.68 6.67
N LYS A 147 -0.34 -3.87 6.10
CA LYS A 147 0.92 -4.27 5.48
C LYS A 147 0.71 -4.47 4.00
N VAL A 148 1.46 -3.74 3.19
CA VAL A 148 1.30 -3.70 1.73
C VAL A 148 2.63 -3.95 1.06
N GLN A 149 2.64 -4.75 -0.02
CA GLN A 149 3.71 -4.70 -1.00
C GLN A 149 3.25 -3.85 -2.17
N TYR A 150 3.92 -2.73 -2.38
CA TYR A 150 3.73 -1.93 -3.58
C TYR A 150 4.76 -2.35 -4.61
N TRP A 151 4.36 -2.38 -5.86
CA TRP A 151 5.22 -2.79 -6.96
C TRP A 151 5.24 -1.70 -8.03
N TRP A 152 6.43 -1.40 -8.53
CA TRP A 152 6.66 -0.42 -9.58
C TRP A 152 7.26 -1.06 -10.82
N ARG A 153 7.02 -0.43 -11.97
CA ARG A 153 7.82 -0.64 -13.17
C ARG A 153 8.13 0.71 -13.81
N LYS A 154 9.16 0.74 -14.66
CA LYS A 154 9.50 1.94 -15.43
C LYS A 154 8.63 2.01 -16.68
N GLU A 155 7.80 3.05 -16.78
CA GLU A 155 6.97 3.37 -17.94
C GLU A 155 7.36 4.77 -18.45
N ASN A 156 7.69 4.92 -19.74
CA ASN A 156 8.07 6.21 -20.33
C ASN A 156 9.10 7.00 -19.50
N ASN A 157 10.16 6.31 -19.06
CA ASN A 157 11.20 6.83 -18.16
C ASN A 157 10.77 7.24 -16.74
N THR A 158 9.54 6.95 -16.33
CA THR A 158 9.01 7.25 -15.01
C THR A 158 8.70 5.96 -14.24
N TRP A 159 8.99 5.91 -12.95
CA TRP A 159 8.60 4.79 -12.11
C TRP A 159 7.16 4.96 -11.63
N THR A 160 6.31 4.01 -11.99
CA THR A 160 4.87 4.08 -11.73
C THR A 160 4.42 2.84 -10.96
N GLN A 161 3.50 3.00 -10.00
CA GLN A 161 2.92 1.87 -9.28
C GLN A 161 2.05 1.03 -10.24
N ILE A 162 2.23 -0.28 -10.22
CA ILE A 162 1.54 -1.22 -11.12
C ILE A 162 0.77 -2.33 -10.40
N PHE A 163 1.03 -2.56 -9.12
CA PHE A 163 0.38 -3.61 -8.34
C PHE A 163 0.46 -3.27 -6.85
N HIS A 164 -0.67 -3.37 -6.16
CA HIS A 164 -0.76 -3.21 -4.71
C HIS A 164 -1.19 -4.55 -4.09
N ASP A 165 -0.36 -5.11 -3.22
CA ASP A 165 -0.64 -6.34 -2.49
C ASP A 165 -0.90 -6.03 -1.01
N ILE A 166 -2.17 -5.87 -0.63
CA ILE A 166 -2.54 -5.68 0.76
C ILE A 166 -2.55 -7.06 1.44
N MET A 167 -1.46 -7.37 2.13
CA MET A 167 -1.24 -8.69 2.73
C MET A 167 -1.92 -8.84 4.09
N TYR A 168 -2.00 -7.74 4.83
CA TYR A 168 -2.55 -7.72 6.18
C TYR A 168 -3.34 -6.43 6.40
N MET A 169 -4.48 -6.58 7.07
CA MET A 169 -5.30 -5.48 7.55
C MET A 169 -5.95 -5.95 8.84
N GLY A 170 -5.59 -5.32 9.95
CA GLY A 170 -6.08 -5.75 11.26
C GLY A 170 -5.41 -5.01 12.40
N PRO A 171 -5.58 -5.49 13.64
CA PRO A 171 -4.91 -4.94 14.81
C PRO A 171 -3.38 -4.90 14.69
N ARG A 172 -2.72 -3.94 15.36
CA ARG A 172 -1.26 -4.00 15.59
C ARG A 172 -0.85 -5.36 16.16
N ASP A 173 0.19 -5.93 15.54
CA ASP A 173 0.74 -7.24 15.88
C ASP A 173 2.13 -7.16 16.54
N GLY A 174 2.63 -5.94 16.79
CA GLY A 174 3.92 -5.69 17.44
C GLY A 174 5.10 -5.78 16.48
N THR A 175 4.87 -5.91 15.17
CA THR A 175 5.93 -5.97 14.16
C THR A 175 6.05 -4.72 13.31
N GLU A 176 5.16 -3.74 13.51
CA GLU A 176 5.28 -2.42 12.91
C GLU A 176 6.64 -1.79 13.23
N GLY A 177 7.28 -1.16 12.24
CA GLY A 177 8.54 -0.45 12.44
C GLY A 177 9.81 -1.31 12.57
N ILE A 178 9.73 -2.64 12.78
CA ILE A 178 10.91 -3.46 13.13
C ILE A 178 12.04 -3.41 12.08
N ASN A 179 11.73 -3.16 10.81
CA ASN A 179 12.68 -3.33 9.71
C ASN A 179 12.84 -2.08 8.83
N GLY A 180 12.25 -0.95 9.20
CA GLY A 180 12.27 0.25 8.37
C GLY A 180 12.33 1.52 9.21
N GLU A 181 12.76 2.60 8.58
CA GLU A 181 12.67 3.94 9.15
C GLU A 181 11.19 4.30 9.35
N ILE A 182 10.85 4.74 10.57
CA ILE A 182 9.52 5.19 10.93
C ILE A 182 9.35 6.64 10.47
N LEU A 183 8.31 6.89 9.70
CA LEU A 183 7.95 8.18 9.11
C LEU A 183 6.52 8.56 9.55
N GLU A 184 6.25 9.86 9.64
CA GLU A 184 4.94 10.46 9.98
C GLU A 184 4.36 11.24 8.81
#